data_AF-A0A925SA42-F1
#
_entry.id   AF-A0A925SA42-F1
#
_cell.length_a   1.000
_cell.length_b   1.000
_cell.length_c   1.000
_cell.angle_alpha   90.00
_cell.angle_beta   90.00
_cell.angle_gamma   90.00
#
_symmetry.space_group_name_H-M   'P 1'
#
loop_
_entity.id
_entity.type
_entity.pdbx_description
1 polymer ?
#
loop_
_entity_poly.entity_id
_entity_poly.type
_entity_poly.pdbx_seq_one_letter_code
_entity_poly.pdbx_strand_id
1 'polypeptide(L)'
;MLKRMRLKLALYFMCLFLVLHLIGATAFYILFSSSLTRSNETLLANLLSEIRPSIRMNEGRPSLADWAQRARETDTTIGATIHLFDKNGKLLEKYGPEGIDHIFNGREQEQDTNEIKSVRSRNEKILTAGKELGVLQVQVSTKQNDQA
;
A
#
# COMPACT_ATOMS: atom_id res chain seq x y z
N MET A 1 34.68 -6.33 49.79
CA MET A 1 34.57 -5.04 49.08
C MET A 1 34.69 -5.21 47.55
N LEU A 2 35.77 -5.84 47.05
CA LEU A 2 36.01 -6.12 45.61
C LEU A 2 34.84 -6.80 44.87
N LYS A 3 34.16 -7.79 45.48
CA LYS A 3 33.01 -8.48 44.86
C LYS A 3 31.83 -7.53 44.54
N ARG A 4 31.50 -6.60 45.46
CA ARG A 4 30.43 -5.60 45.23
C ARG A 4 30.81 -4.59 44.15
N MET A 5 32.10 -4.24 44.05
CA MET A 5 32.60 -3.33 43.04
C MET A 5 32.54 -3.93 41.63
N ARG A 6 32.96 -5.21 41.50
CA ARG A 6 32.84 -5.97 40.24
C ARG A 6 31.40 -6.13 39.79
N LEU A 7 30.48 -6.40 40.73
CA LEU A 7 29.05 -6.51 40.43
C LEU A 7 28.46 -5.20 39.90
N LYS A 8 28.77 -4.06 40.54
CA LYS A 8 28.31 -2.74 40.06
C LYS A 8 28.81 -2.44 38.65
N LEU A 9 30.08 -2.71 38.37
CA LEU A 9 30.67 -2.47 37.06
C LEU A 9 30.02 -3.35 35.98
N ALA A 10 29.81 -4.65 36.27
CA ALA A 10 29.12 -5.55 35.36
C ALA A 10 27.67 -5.11 35.11
N LEU A 11 26.97 -4.63 36.14
CA LEU A 11 25.61 -4.12 36.03
C LEU A 11 25.54 -2.84 35.16
N TYR A 12 26.48 -1.90 35.34
CA TYR A 12 26.57 -0.71 34.49
C TYR A 12 26.85 -1.08 33.03
N PHE A 13 27.76 -2.02 32.79
CA PHE A 13 28.06 -2.49 31.44
C PHE A 13 26.84 -3.15 30.80
N MET A 14 26.17 -4.06 31.52
CA MET A 14 24.95 -4.70 31.04
C MET A 14 23.84 -3.68 30.75
N CYS A 15 23.65 -2.68 31.63
CA CYS A 15 22.67 -1.62 31.43
C CYS A 15 23.00 -0.76 30.20
N LEU A 16 24.27 -0.39 30.03
CA LEU A 16 24.74 0.36 28.86
C LEU A 16 24.46 -0.42 27.57
N PHE A 17 24.76 -1.73 27.54
CA PHE A 17 24.47 -2.58 26.40
C PHE A 17 22.97 -2.66 26.11
N LEU A 18 22.14 -2.78 27.15
CA LEU A 18 20.69 -2.82 27.00
C LEU A 18 20.15 -1.52 26.40
N VAL A 19 20.62 -0.37 26.89
CA VAL A 19 20.25 0.95 26.34
C VAL A 19 20.70 1.07 24.89
N LEU A 20 21.91 0.63 24.55
CA LEU A 20 22.40 0.66 23.18
C LEU A 20 21.55 -0.19 22.24
N HIS A 21 21.15 -1.39 22.67
CA HIS A 21 20.25 -2.26 21.89
C HIS A 21 18.88 -1.65 21.73
N LEU A 22 18.34 -1.00 22.76
CA LEU A 22 17.04 -0.33 22.70
C LEU A 22 17.06 0.80 21.66
N ILE A 23 18.12 1.61 21.65
CA ILE A 23 18.30 2.68 20.66
C ILE A 23 18.44 2.09 19.26
N GLY A 24 19.26 1.04 19.10
CA GLY A 24 19.43 0.36 17.82
C GLY A 24 18.14 -0.23 17.27
N ALA A 25 17.36 -0.92 18.12
CA ALA A 25 16.07 -1.50 17.75
C ALA A 25 15.06 -0.41 17.33
N THR A 26 15.00 0.70 18.08
CA THR A 26 14.12 1.83 17.76
C THR A 26 14.49 2.46 16.42
N ALA A 27 15.77 2.71 16.18
CA ALA A 27 16.25 3.25 14.92
C ALA A 27 15.97 2.32 13.74
N PHE A 28 16.21 1.01 13.92
CA PHE A 28 15.92 0.00 12.91
C PHE A 28 14.43 -0.03 12.58
N TYR A 29 13.55 0.00 13.59
CA TYR A 29 12.11 0.01 13.40
C TYR A 29 11.63 1.21 12.57
N ILE A 30 12.13 2.42 12.88
CA ILE A 30 11.78 3.64 12.14
C ILE A 30 12.22 3.55 10.67
N LEU A 31 13.45 3.07 10.42
CA LEU A 31 13.96 2.89 9.06
C LEU A 31 13.17 1.83 8.29
N PHE A 32 12.85 0.72 8.94
CA PHE A 32 12.08 -0.37 8.35
C PHE A 32 10.67 0.07 7.96
N SER A 33 9.93 0.72 8.87
CA SER A 33 8.58 1.25 8.60
C SER A 33 8.57 2.28 7.46
N SER A 34 9.59 3.15 7.42
CA SER A 34 9.76 4.12 6.33
C SER A 34 10.03 3.45 4.99
N SER A 35 10.85 2.38 4.99
CA SER A 35 11.16 1.60 3.79
C SER A 35 9.93 0.87 3.24
N LEU A 36 9.11 0.26 4.11
CA LEU A 36 7.86 -0.40 3.72
C LEU A 36 6.88 0.58 3.08
N THR A 37 6.72 1.77 3.66
CA THR A 37 5.83 2.80 3.11
C THR A 37 6.27 3.22 1.71
N ARG A 38 7.58 3.47 1.51
CA ARG A 38 8.14 3.84 0.20
C ARG A 38 8.02 2.71 -0.82
N SER A 39 8.22 1.46 -0.39
CA SER A 39 8.07 0.29 -1.25
C SER A 39 6.62 0.18 -1.76
N ASN A 40 5.63 0.32 -0.87
CA ASN A 40 4.22 0.33 -1.25
C ASN A 40 3.88 1.48 -2.20
N GLU A 41 4.38 2.69 -1.95
CA GLU A 41 4.16 3.84 -2.84
C GLU A 41 4.76 3.64 -4.23
N THR A 42 5.93 3.02 -4.30
CA THR A 42 6.61 2.69 -5.56
C THR A 42 5.82 1.62 -6.32
N LEU A 43 5.35 0.58 -5.63
CA LEU A 43 4.53 -0.47 -6.23
C LEU A 43 3.22 0.11 -6.79
N LEU A 44 2.51 0.93 -6.02
CA LEU A 44 1.30 1.61 -6.47
C LEU A 44 1.56 2.53 -7.67
N ALA A 45 2.67 3.27 -7.68
CA ALA A 45 3.04 4.14 -8.80
C ALA A 45 3.37 3.33 -10.08
N ASN A 46 4.08 2.22 -9.92
CA ASN A 46 4.43 1.33 -11.02
C ASN A 46 3.16 0.69 -11.63
N LEU A 47 2.25 0.20 -10.80
CA LEU A 47 0.96 -0.35 -11.26
C LEU A 47 0.13 0.69 -12.01
N LEU A 48 0.02 1.92 -11.49
CA LEU A 48 -0.66 3.00 -12.21
C LEU A 48 -0.02 3.25 -13.58
N SER A 49 1.31 3.31 -13.65
CA SER A 49 2.05 3.56 -14.89
C SER A 49 1.90 2.42 -15.90
N GLU A 50 1.75 1.18 -15.44
CA GLU A 50 1.53 -0.01 -16.27
C GLU A 50 0.10 -0.09 -16.80
N ILE A 51 -0.89 0.22 -15.95
CA ILE A 51 -2.31 0.13 -16.27
C ILE A 51 -2.75 1.31 -17.15
N ARG A 52 -2.24 2.52 -16.89
CA ARG A 52 -2.62 3.76 -17.58
C ARG A 52 -2.65 3.67 -19.11
N PRO A 53 -1.61 3.18 -19.82
CA PRO A 53 -1.64 3.08 -21.29
C PRO A 53 -2.66 2.06 -21.81
N SER A 54 -3.17 1.20 -20.94
CA SER A 54 -4.14 0.17 -21.27
C SER A 54 -5.60 0.62 -21.14
N ILE A 55 -5.84 1.80 -20.57
CA ILE A 55 -7.17 2.38 -20.47
C ILE A 55 -7.66 2.74 -21.87
N ARG A 56 -8.74 2.10 -22.30
CA ARG A 56 -9.41 2.42 -23.57
C ARG A 56 -10.73 3.09 -23.32
N MET A 57 -11.13 3.92 -24.27
CA MET A 57 -12.45 4.52 -24.27
C MET A 57 -13.41 3.61 -25.02
N ASN A 58 -14.38 3.05 -24.31
CA ASN A 58 -15.47 2.27 -24.89
C ASN A 58 -16.79 3.00 -24.64
N GLU A 59 -17.53 3.33 -25.71
CA GLU A 59 -18.81 4.06 -25.65
C GLU A 59 -18.77 5.36 -24.80
N GLY A 60 -17.63 6.05 -24.80
CA GLY A 60 -17.45 7.30 -24.03
C GLY A 60 -17.18 7.11 -22.53
N ARG A 61 -16.92 5.88 -22.07
CA ARG A 61 -16.46 5.55 -20.71
C ARG A 61 -15.06 4.95 -20.73
N PRO A 62 -14.22 5.23 -19.73
CA PRO A 62 -12.96 4.52 -19.59
C PRO A 62 -13.25 3.05 -19.24
N SER A 63 -12.48 2.14 -19.81
CA SER A 63 -12.55 0.71 -19.53
C SER A 63 -11.17 0.09 -19.48
N LEU A 64 -11.01 -0.94 -18.63
CA LEU A 64 -9.80 -1.73 -18.46
C LEU A 64 -9.96 -3.16 -18.99
N ALA A 65 -11.01 -3.45 -19.77
CA ALA A 65 -11.29 -4.80 -20.27
C ALA A 65 -10.07 -5.46 -20.95
N ASP A 66 -9.39 -4.74 -21.84
CA ASP A 66 -8.20 -5.24 -22.55
C ASP A 66 -7.00 -5.51 -21.63
N TRP A 67 -6.86 -4.73 -20.57
CA TRP A 67 -5.84 -4.96 -19.56
C TRP A 67 -6.16 -6.20 -18.74
N ALA A 68 -7.41 -6.30 -18.28
CA ALA A 68 -7.88 -7.43 -17.48
C ALA A 68 -7.83 -8.74 -18.27
N GLN A 69 -8.14 -8.71 -19.57
CA GLN A 69 -7.98 -9.85 -20.45
C GLN A 69 -6.51 -10.28 -20.54
N ARG A 70 -5.59 -9.36 -20.80
CA ARG A 70 -4.15 -9.68 -20.85
C ARG A 70 -3.63 -10.22 -19.52
N ALA A 71 -4.03 -9.64 -18.40
CA ALA A 71 -3.63 -10.10 -17.07
C ALA A 71 -4.10 -11.54 -16.79
N ARG A 72 -5.28 -11.92 -17.28
CA ARG A 72 -5.79 -13.31 -17.20
C ARG A 72 -5.04 -14.26 -18.13
N GLU A 73 -4.72 -13.82 -19.35
CA GLU A 73 -3.98 -14.62 -20.33
C GLU A 73 -2.54 -14.91 -19.88
N THR A 74 -1.91 -14.00 -19.13
CA THR A 74 -0.57 -14.18 -18.57
C THR A 74 -0.54 -14.88 -17.21
N ASP A 75 -1.69 -15.31 -16.69
CA ASP A 75 -1.88 -15.85 -15.33
C ASP A 75 -1.22 -14.97 -14.24
N THR A 76 -1.23 -13.65 -14.47
CA THR A 76 -0.60 -12.71 -13.55
C THR A 76 -1.49 -12.57 -12.33
N THR A 77 -1.01 -13.02 -11.18
CA THR A 77 -1.72 -12.84 -9.91
C THR A 77 -1.76 -11.36 -9.56
N ILE A 78 -2.93 -10.74 -9.68
CA ILE A 78 -3.11 -9.33 -9.36
C ILE A 78 -3.12 -9.19 -7.83
N GLY A 79 -1.97 -8.89 -7.22
CA GLY A 79 -1.84 -8.71 -5.77
C GLY A 79 -2.41 -7.39 -5.22
N ALA A 80 -2.97 -6.55 -6.09
CA ALA A 80 -3.51 -5.23 -5.77
C ALA A 80 -4.95 -5.10 -6.25
N THR A 81 -5.78 -4.39 -5.50
CA THR A 81 -7.14 -4.07 -5.93
C THR A 81 -7.09 -2.91 -6.91
N ILE A 82 -7.74 -3.04 -8.06
CA ILE A 82 -7.79 -2.00 -9.10
C ILE A 82 -9.24 -1.62 -9.31
N HIS A 83 -9.56 -0.35 -9.07
CA HIS A 83 -10.88 0.23 -9.23
C HIS A 83 -10.83 1.32 -10.29
N LEU A 84 -11.79 1.27 -11.20
CA LEU A 84 -12.03 2.31 -12.19
C LEU A 84 -13.33 3.03 -11.85
N PHE A 85 -13.26 4.34 -11.68
CA PHE A 85 -14.40 5.18 -11.37
C PHE A 85 -14.73 6.10 -12.53
N ASP A 86 -16.01 6.45 -12.66
CA ASP A 86 -16.44 7.52 -13.56
C ASP A 86 -16.08 8.90 -13.00
N LYS A 87 -16.31 9.95 -13.80
CA LYS A 87 -16.12 11.35 -13.39
C LYS A 87 -16.93 11.78 -12.16
N ASN A 88 -17.97 11.05 -11.78
CA ASN A 88 -18.84 11.32 -10.64
C ASN A 88 -18.44 10.50 -9.40
N GLY A 89 -17.37 9.70 -9.48
CA GLY A 89 -16.93 8.83 -8.40
C GLY A 89 -17.71 7.52 -8.28
N LYS A 90 -18.49 7.14 -9.30
CA LYS A 90 -19.19 5.85 -9.33
C LYS A 90 -18.23 4.76 -9.83
N LEU A 91 -18.14 3.66 -9.08
CA LEU A 91 -17.37 2.48 -9.49
C LEU A 91 -17.93 1.91 -10.80
N LEU A 92 -17.06 1.81 -11.81
CA LEU A 92 -17.34 1.23 -13.13
C LEU A 92 -16.84 -0.21 -13.21
N GLU A 93 -15.59 -0.44 -12.83
CA GLU A 93 -14.92 -1.74 -12.93
C GLU A 93 -14.06 -1.99 -11.69
N LYS A 94 -13.97 -3.27 -11.28
CA LYS A 94 -13.17 -3.73 -10.13
C LYS A 94 -12.43 -5.01 -10.51
N TYR A 95 -11.15 -5.07 -10.17
CA TYR A 95 -10.26 -6.22 -10.41
C TYR A 95 -9.36 -6.48 -9.21
N GLY A 96 -8.92 -7.73 -9.06
CA GLY A 96 -8.03 -8.15 -7.98
C GLY A 96 -8.76 -8.51 -6.68
N PRO A 97 -8.05 -8.55 -5.54
CA PRO A 97 -8.62 -8.87 -4.24
C PRO A 97 -9.57 -7.79 -3.73
N GLU A 98 -10.34 -8.11 -2.69
CA GLU A 98 -11.25 -7.17 -2.03
C GLU A 98 -10.50 -5.94 -1.49
N GLY A 99 -11.03 -4.75 -1.79
CA GLY A 99 -10.55 -3.46 -1.30
C GLY A 99 -11.71 -2.59 -0.83
N ILE A 100 -11.46 -1.28 -0.73
CA ILE A 100 -12.45 -0.27 -0.32
C ILE A 100 -13.06 0.38 -1.57
N ASP A 101 -14.39 0.40 -1.68
CA ASP A 101 -15.11 0.70 -2.92
C ASP A 101 -15.43 2.20 -3.13
N HIS A 102 -14.76 3.11 -2.42
CA HIS A 102 -14.81 4.57 -2.66
C HIS A 102 -13.44 5.14 -3.01
N ILE A 103 -13.42 6.38 -3.50
CA ILE A 103 -12.18 7.07 -3.88
C ILE A 103 -11.51 7.65 -2.65
N PHE A 104 -10.26 7.27 -2.40
CA PHE A 104 -9.40 7.86 -1.36
C PHE A 104 -7.94 7.80 -1.80
N ASN A 105 -7.07 8.51 -1.10
CA ASN A 105 -5.62 8.49 -1.35
C ASN A 105 -4.86 8.35 -0.04
N GLY A 106 -3.86 7.48 0.00
CA GLY A 106 -3.13 7.16 1.22
C GLY A 106 -3.72 5.95 1.94
N ARG A 107 -3.61 5.92 3.27
CA ARG A 107 -4.01 4.75 4.07
C ARG A 107 -5.43 4.93 4.57
N GLU A 108 -6.24 3.89 4.42
CA GLU A 108 -7.58 3.82 4.98
C GLU A 108 -7.83 2.44 5.60
N GLN A 109 -8.76 2.42 6.55
CA GLN A 109 -9.15 1.22 7.26
C GLN A 109 -10.67 1.19 7.34
N GLU A 110 -11.26 0.13 6.82
CA GLU A 110 -12.69 -0.12 6.87
C GLU A 110 -12.93 -1.37 7.71
N GLN A 111 -13.86 -1.27 8.65
CA GLN A 111 -14.29 -2.38 9.47
C GLN A 111 -15.59 -2.92 8.88
N ASP A 112 -15.50 -4.06 8.19
CA ASP A 112 -16.68 -4.84 7.84
C ASP A 112 -17.03 -5.78 9.00
N THR A 113 -18.27 -6.24 9.02
CA THR A 113 -18.94 -6.99 10.11
C THR A 113 -18.10 -8.14 10.69
N ASN A 114 -17.17 -8.72 9.92
CA ASN A 114 -16.25 -9.77 10.35
C ASN A 114 -14.77 -9.55 9.97
N GLU A 115 -14.40 -8.45 9.32
CA GLU A 115 -13.02 -8.27 8.82
C GLU A 115 -12.60 -6.80 8.80
N ILE A 116 -11.40 -6.53 9.35
CA ILE A 116 -10.77 -5.23 9.24
C ILE A 116 -9.94 -5.19 7.96
N LYS A 117 -10.36 -4.39 6.99
CA LYS A 117 -9.62 -4.13 5.75
C LYS A 117 -8.75 -2.90 5.98
N SER A 118 -7.42 -3.08 6.06
CA SER A 118 -6.49 -1.95 5.98
C SER A 118 -5.80 -1.98 4.63
N VAL A 119 -5.92 -0.88 3.90
CA VAL A 119 -5.39 -0.74 2.55
C VAL A 119 -4.70 0.62 2.41
N ARG A 120 -3.71 0.66 1.53
CA ARG A 120 -3.15 1.93 1.04
C ARG A 120 -3.52 2.06 -0.43
N SER A 121 -4.11 3.18 -0.79
CA SER A 121 -4.48 3.48 -2.16
C SER A 121 -3.65 4.61 -2.73
N ARG A 122 -3.57 4.61 -4.06
CA ARG A 122 -3.14 5.74 -4.87
C ARG A 122 -4.11 5.86 -6.03
N ASN A 123 -4.55 7.09 -6.29
CA ASN A 123 -5.46 7.38 -7.38
C ASN A 123 -4.85 8.35 -8.38
N GLU A 124 -5.30 8.26 -9.62
CA GLU A 124 -4.89 9.14 -10.71
C GLU A 124 -6.10 9.46 -11.59
N LYS A 125 -6.23 10.74 -11.96
CA LYS A 125 -7.30 11.19 -12.85
C LYS A 125 -7.01 10.76 -14.29
N ILE A 126 -8.02 10.24 -14.96
CA ILE A 126 -7.96 9.87 -16.36
C ILE A 126 -8.35 11.10 -17.18
N LEU A 127 -7.35 11.70 -17.82
CA LEU A 127 -7.51 12.88 -18.67
C LEU A 127 -7.35 12.49 -20.14
N THR A 128 -8.29 12.90 -20.99
CA THR A 128 -8.15 12.83 -22.45
C THR A 128 -8.43 14.19 -23.04
N ALA A 129 -7.49 14.73 -23.81
CA ALA A 129 -7.58 16.07 -24.39
C ALA A 129 -7.97 17.17 -23.36
N GLY A 130 -7.46 17.08 -22.14
CA GLY A 130 -7.73 18.03 -21.05
C GLY A 130 -9.08 17.84 -20.33
N LYS A 131 -9.90 16.86 -20.72
CA LYS A 131 -11.16 16.54 -20.07
C LYS A 131 -11.00 15.37 -19.10
N GLU A 132 -11.51 15.52 -17.88
CA GLU A 132 -11.60 14.45 -16.89
C GLU A 132 -12.72 13.47 -17.26
N LEU A 133 -12.35 12.20 -17.38
CA LEU A 133 -13.25 11.11 -17.78
C LEU A 133 -13.55 10.15 -16.64
N GLY A 134 -12.67 10.09 -15.65
CA GLY A 134 -12.79 9.20 -14.51
C GLY A 134 -11.54 9.19 -13.64
N VAL A 135 -11.50 8.27 -12.70
CA VAL A 135 -10.39 8.09 -11.77
C VAL A 135 -9.98 6.62 -11.74
N LEU A 136 -8.69 6.36 -11.93
CA LEU A 136 -8.11 5.05 -11.68
C LEU A 136 -7.59 5.02 -10.24
N GLN A 137 -7.99 4.02 -9.46
CA GLN A 137 -7.49 3.79 -8.12
C GLN A 137 -6.87 2.40 -8.03
N VAL A 138 -5.68 2.34 -7.46
CA VAL A 138 -5.00 1.07 -7.15
C VAL A 138 -4.78 1.01 -5.65
N GLN A 139 -5.01 -0.16 -5.05
CA GLN A 139 -4.92 -0.38 -3.62
C GLN A 139 -4.09 -1.62 -3.32
N VAL A 140 -3.31 -1.56 -2.25
CA VAL A 140 -2.59 -2.70 -1.71
C VAL A 140 -3.01 -2.92 -0.26
N SER A 141 -3.12 -4.19 0.14
CA SER A 141 -3.39 -4.52 1.54
C SER A 141 -2.19 -4.13 2.41
N THR A 142 -2.45 -3.45 3.53
CA THR A 142 -1.44 -3.12 4.54
C THR A 142 -1.51 -4.03 5.76
N LYS A 143 -2.32 -5.10 5.73
CA LYS A 143 -2.45 -6.04 6.86
C LYS A 143 -1.12 -6.58 7.38
N GLN A 144 -0.17 -6.87 6.49
CA GLN A 144 1.16 -7.35 6.88
C GLN A 144 2.01 -6.28 7.58
N ASN A 145 1.79 -5.00 7.27
CA ASN A 145 2.52 -3.88 7.89
C ASN A 145 1.97 -3.54 9.28
N ASP A 146 0.72 -3.89 9.57
CA ASP A 146 0.07 -3.62 10.86
C ASP A 146 0.37 -4.67 11.93
N GLN A 147 0.93 -5.81 11.53
CA GLN A 147 1.31 -6.92 12.42
C GLN A 147 2.81 -6.96 12.73
N ALA A 148 3.60 -6.07 12.13
CA ALA A 148 5.05 -5.94 12.33
C ALA A 148 5.38 -4.81 13.31
#